data_AF-A0A6I3SGR1-F1
#
_entry.id   AF-A0A6I3SGR1-F1
#
_cell.length_a   1.000
_cell.length_b   1.000
_cell.length_c   1.000
_cell.angle_alpha   90.00
_cell.angle_beta   90.00
_cell.angle_gamma   90.00
#
_symmetry.space_group_name_H-M   'P 1'
#
loop_
_entity.id
_entity.type
_entity.pdbx_description
1 polymer ?
#
loop_
_entity_poly.entity_id
_entity_poly.type
_entity_poly.pdbx_seq_one_letter_code
_entity_poly.pdbx_strand_id
1 'polypeptide(L)'
;MSLSVFLGGDENRIAYPAAYAILDECAVKAGLRQRIRLRIIPGSGLDGTVSSPFSIYLTEPVLKLKNPQVIRYFIAHELIHIKYWDYLKNIYLHIDYDKFCALRILCEFRADMEGLQLASITGNDIKTVHDIAENPLERADKITCYESGYPERSQRIYYSQKYKDFDVNLFDDVLFDFCFEMKIGKPSVFLRSVKRSFR
;
A
#
# COMPACT_ATOMS: atom_id res chain seq x y z
N MET A 1 -20.81 1.28 -22.33
CA MET A 1 -20.37 2.63 -21.90
C MET A 1 -19.00 2.88 -22.53
N SER A 2 -18.81 4.02 -23.21
CA SER A 2 -17.61 4.26 -24.05
C SER A 2 -16.41 4.75 -23.24
N LEU A 3 -15.22 4.28 -23.62
CA LEU A 3 -13.89 4.65 -23.07
C LEU A 3 -13.51 6.14 -23.23
N SER A 4 -14.39 6.98 -23.77
CA SER A 4 -14.07 8.30 -24.29
C SER A 4 -13.97 9.42 -23.25
N VAL A 5 -14.07 9.13 -21.95
CA VAL A 5 -14.05 10.16 -20.88
C VAL A 5 -12.63 10.49 -20.38
N PHE A 6 -11.59 9.78 -20.84
CA PHE A 6 -10.23 9.88 -20.27
C PHE A 6 -9.19 10.69 -21.07
N LEU A 7 -9.57 11.32 -22.19
CA LEU A 7 -8.61 11.93 -23.13
C LEU A 7 -8.51 13.45 -22.95
N GLY A 8 -7.92 13.88 -21.84
CA GLY A 8 -7.34 15.23 -21.70
C GLY A 8 -5.84 15.09 -21.44
N GLY A 9 -5.03 15.75 -22.27
CA GLY A 9 -3.57 15.59 -22.39
C GLY A 9 -2.82 15.55 -21.06
N ASP A 10 -2.31 14.37 -20.75
CA ASP A 10 -1.31 14.16 -19.70
C ASP A 10 -0.06 13.70 -20.43
N GLU A 11 0.96 14.55 -20.53
CA GLU A 11 2.20 14.24 -21.27
C GLU A 11 2.83 12.93 -20.76
N ASN A 12 2.61 12.60 -19.47
CA ASN A 12 3.03 11.33 -18.88
C ASN A 12 2.29 10.12 -19.47
N ARG A 13 1.03 10.28 -19.89
CA ARG A 13 0.27 9.18 -20.51
C ARG A 13 0.79 8.83 -21.90
N ILE A 14 1.35 9.82 -22.61
CA ILE A 14 2.02 9.61 -23.90
C ILE A 14 3.38 8.94 -23.67
N ALA A 15 4.13 9.38 -22.66
CA ALA A 15 5.45 8.83 -22.36
C ALA A 15 5.39 7.41 -21.76
N TYR A 16 4.36 7.10 -20.98
CA TYR A 16 4.24 5.85 -20.22
C TYR A 16 2.88 5.13 -20.45
N PRO A 17 2.53 4.79 -21.69
CA PRO A 17 1.21 4.23 -22.01
C PRO A 17 0.93 2.91 -21.30
N ALA A 18 1.96 2.07 -21.09
CA ALA A 18 1.81 0.79 -20.39
C ALA A 18 1.46 0.97 -18.90
N ALA A 19 2.08 1.95 -18.21
CA ALA A 19 1.78 2.24 -16.81
C ALA A 19 0.34 2.78 -16.65
N TYR A 20 -0.10 3.62 -17.58
CA TYR A 20 -1.48 4.10 -17.60
C TYR A 20 -2.50 3.02 -17.92
N ALA A 21 -2.18 2.06 -18.80
CA ALA A 21 -3.06 0.91 -19.05
C ALA A 21 -3.24 0.06 -17.78
N ILE A 22 -2.15 -0.16 -17.02
CA ILE A 22 -2.20 -0.84 -15.72
C ILE A 22 -3.05 -0.04 -14.71
N LEU A 23 -2.84 1.29 -14.64
CA LEU A 23 -3.63 2.17 -13.77
C LEU A 23 -5.12 2.06 -14.07
N ASP A 24 -5.51 2.18 -15.34
CA ASP A 24 -6.90 2.15 -15.77
C ASP A 24 -7.54 0.79 -15.42
N GLU A 25 -6.82 -0.31 -15.68
CA GLU A 25 -7.28 -1.67 -15.35
C GLU A 25 -7.48 -1.85 -13.83
N CYS A 26 -6.46 -1.50 -13.03
CA CYS A 26 -6.51 -1.66 -11.58
C CYS A 26 -7.55 -0.72 -10.94
N ALA A 27 -7.71 0.50 -11.43
CA ALA A 27 -8.71 1.44 -10.93
C ALA A 27 -10.14 0.94 -11.15
N VAL A 28 -10.40 0.35 -12.33
CA VAL A 28 -11.70 -0.29 -12.63
C VAL A 28 -11.95 -1.46 -11.68
N LYS A 29 -10.96 -2.35 -11.50
CA LYS A 29 -11.06 -3.48 -10.56
C LYS A 29 -11.28 -3.02 -9.11
N ALA A 30 -10.67 -1.91 -8.72
CA ALA A 30 -10.84 -1.29 -7.39
C ALA A 30 -12.21 -0.61 -7.19
N GLY A 31 -13.01 -0.48 -8.26
CA GLY A 31 -14.30 0.21 -8.23
C GLY A 31 -14.18 1.73 -8.17
N LEU A 32 -13.00 2.29 -8.48
CA LEU A 32 -12.76 3.73 -8.49
C LEU A 32 -13.37 4.35 -9.75
N ARG A 33 -14.25 5.33 -9.54
CA ARG A 33 -14.97 6.02 -10.64
C ARG A 33 -14.35 7.37 -10.99
N GLN A 34 -13.49 7.87 -10.11
CA GLN A 34 -12.79 9.14 -10.31
C GLN A 34 -11.58 8.94 -11.21
N ARG A 35 -11.21 9.98 -11.96
CA ARG A 35 -9.99 9.97 -12.75
C ARG A 35 -8.78 10.02 -11.81
N ILE A 36 -8.02 8.94 -11.77
CA ILE A 36 -6.74 8.88 -11.06
C ILE A 36 -5.64 9.42 -11.96
N ARG A 37 -4.75 10.24 -11.41
CA ARG A 37 -3.58 10.79 -12.10
C ARG A 37 -2.33 10.05 -11.66
N LEU A 38 -1.49 9.67 -12.62
CA LEU A 38 -0.17 9.11 -12.35
C LEU A 38 0.89 10.19 -12.63
N ARG A 39 1.57 10.63 -11.57
CA ARG A 39 2.62 11.64 -11.61
C ARG A 39 3.97 10.96 -11.47
N ILE A 40 4.89 11.25 -12.37
CA ILE A 40 6.23 10.69 -12.34
C ILE A 40 7.17 11.73 -11.76
N ILE A 41 7.90 11.34 -10.71
CA ILE A 41 8.84 12.21 -10.02
C ILE A 41 10.28 11.71 -10.21
N PRO A 42 11.26 12.63 -10.38
CA PRO A 42 12.67 12.25 -10.36
C PRO A 42 13.05 11.67 -8.99
N GLY A 43 13.88 10.63 -8.98
CA GLY A 43 14.35 9.99 -7.75
C GLY A 43 15.32 8.84 -8.03
N SER A 44 16.06 8.41 -7.01
CA SER A 44 17.02 7.31 -7.10
C SER A 44 16.47 5.96 -6.62
N GLY A 45 15.43 5.97 -5.78
CA GLY A 45 14.80 4.78 -5.22
C GLY A 45 13.57 4.29 -5.99
N LEU A 46 13.11 3.08 -5.67
CA LEU A 46 11.83 2.54 -6.10
C LEU A 46 10.79 2.94 -5.05
N ASP A 47 9.94 3.92 -5.37
CA ASP A 47 9.00 4.47 -4.40
C ASP A 47 7.67 4.83 -5.06
N GLY A 48 6.61 4.76 -4.26
CA GLY A 48 5.24 5.09 -4.60
C GLY A 48 4.57 5.79 -3.42
N THR A 49 3.75 6.79 -3.71
CA THR A 49 2.99 7.45 -2.64
C THR A 49 1.72 8.12 -3.16
N VAL A 50 0.73 8.20 -2.28
CA VAL A 50 -0.45 9.05 -2.43
C VAL A 50 -0.40 10.19 -1.43
N SER A 51 -0.19 11.40 -1.93
CA SER A 51 -0.17 12.63 -1.12
C SER A 51 -1.36 13.55 -1.35
N SER A 52 -2.22 13.22 -2.32
CA SER A 52 -3.43 14.00 -2.63
C SER A 52 -4.55 13.09 -3.12
N PRO A 53 -5.81 13.52 -2.98
CA PRO A 53 -6.93 12.78 -3.53
C PRO A 53 -6.72 12.55 -5.03
N PHE A 54 -6.81 11.29 -5.44
CA PHE A 54 -6.78 10.85 -6.83
C PHE A 54 -5.45 11.07 -7.57
N SER A 55 -4.31 11.19 -6.87
CA SER A 55 -3.00 11.21 -7.52
C SER A 55 -2.05 10.20 -6.90
N ILE A 56 -1.48 9.35 -7.74
CA ILE A 56 -0.39 8.44 -7.42
C ILE A 56 0.91 9.08 -7.92
N TYR A 57 1.93 9.08 -7.08
CA TYR A 57 3.27 9.54 -7.43
C TYR A 57 4.17 8.31 -7.46
N LEU A 58 4.84 8.07 -8.59
CA LEU A 58 5.85 7.03 -8.69
C LEU A 58 7.18 7.66 -9.08
N THR A 59 8.27 7.13 -8.52
CA THR A 59 9.61 7.53 -8.96
C THR A 59 9.90 6.95 -10.36
N GLU A 60 10.65 7.70 -11.16
CA GLU A 60 11.02 7.28 -12.51
C GLU A 60 11.68 5.88 -12.59
N PRO A 61 12.55 5.46 -11.63
CA PRO A 61 13.12 4.12 -11.63
C PRO A 61 12.08 2.98 -11.61
N VAL A 62 10.92 3.17 -10.96
CA VAL A 62 9.83 2.17 -10.96
C VAL A 62 9.38 1.87 -12.39
N LEU A 63 9.20 2.90 -13.21
CA LEU A 63 8.75 2.75 -14.59
C LEU A 63 9.81 2.20 -15.54
N LYS A 64 11.08 2.23 -15.14
CA LYS A 64 12.20 1.65 -15.89
C LYS A 64 12.43 0.17 -15.56
N LEU A 65 11.70 -0.39 -14.60
CA LEU A 65 11.79 -1.81 -14.27
C LEU A 65 11.35 -2.68 -15.44
N LYS A 66 12.13 -3.72 -15.74
CA LYS A 66 11.77 -4.75 -16.72
C LYS A 66 10.76 -5.78 -16.18
N ASN A 67 10.23 -5.55 -14.98
CA ASN A 67 9.25 -6.42 -14.34
C ASN A 67 7.89 -5.70 -14.24
N PRO A 68 6.94 -5.96 -15.16
CA PRO A 68 5.65 -5.29 -15.15
C PRO A 68 4.79 -5.63 -13.92
N GLN A 69 5.05 -6.76 -13.25
CA GLN A 69 4.35 -7.11 -12.01
C GLN A 69 4.70 -6.17 -10.86
N VAL A 70 5.95 -5.69 -10.80
CA VAL A 70 6.37 -4.73 -9.78
C VAL A 70 5.70 -3.37 -10.01
N ILE A 71 5.64 -2.91 -11.27
CA ILE A 71 4.91 -1.68 -11.63
C ILE A 71 3.43 -1.81 -11.27
N ARG A 72 2.83 -2.97 -11.60
CA ARG A 72 1.43 -3.27 -11.27
C ARG A 72 1.19 -3.28 -9.77
N TYR A 73 2.11 -3.84 -9.00
CA TYR A 73 2.07 -3.82 -7.55
C TYR A 73 2.09 -2.40 -6.98
N PHE A 74 3.07 -1.56 -7.36
CA PHE A 74 3.13 -0.17 -6.90
C PHE A 74 1.83 0.59 -7.20
N ILE A 75 1.33 0.50 -8.44
CA ILE A 75 0.08 1.18 -8.82
C ILE A 75 -1.11 0.62 -8.02
N ALA A 76 -1.24 -0.70 -7.89
CA ALA A 76 -2.36 -1.32 -7.21
C ALA A 76 -2.36 -1.02 -5.70
N HIS A 77 -1.20 -1.08 -5.05
CA HIS A 77 -1.02 -0.74 -3.63
C HIS A 77 -1.50 0.70 -3.36
N GLU A 78 -1.01 1.67 -4.14
CA GLU A 78 -1.41 3.08 -3.99
C GLU A 78 -2.89 3.33 -4.31
N LEU A 79 -3.49 2.58 -5.25
CA LEU A 79 -4.93 2.67 -5.51
C LEU A 79 -5.77 2.25 -4.31
N ILE A 80 -5.31 1.28 -3.50
CA ILE A 80 -6.01 0.88 -2.28
C ILE A 80 -5.98 2.02 -1.25
N HIS A 81 -4.85 2.68 -1.07
CA HIS A 81 -4.80 3.89 -0.22
C HIS A 81 -5.76 4.98 -0.70
N ILE A 82 -5.93 5.15 -2.02
CA ILE A 82 -6.95 6.07 -2.57
C ILE A 82 -8.36 5.58 -2.24
N LYS A 83 -8.66 4.30 -2.47
CA LYS A 83 -9.97 3.68 -2.23
C LYS A 83 -10.46 3.89 -0.81
N TYR A 84 -9.57 3.74 0.17
CA TYR A 84 -9.90 3.86 1.59
C TYR A 84 -9.55 5.21 2.23
N TRP A 85 -9.07 6.18 1.44
CA TRP A 85 -8.73 7.54 1.91
C TRP A 85 -7.62 7.58 2.97
N ASP A 86 -6.66 6.66 2.90
CA ASP A 86 -5.59 6.48 3.89
C ASP A 86 -4.59 7.65 3.92
N TYR A 87 -4.57 8.48 2.88
CA TYR A 87 -3.75 9.69 2.79
C TYR A 87 -4.22 10.85 3.68
N LEU A 88 -5.42 10.75 4.27
CA LEU A 88 -5.95 11.76 5.19
C LEU A 88 -5.29 11.64 6.57
N LYS A 89 -4.02 12.04 6.66
CA LYS A 89 -3.22 12.10 7.91
C LYS A 89 -3.92 12.90 9.03
N ASN A 90 -4.82 13.82 8.66
CA ASN A 90 -5.51 14.70 9.60
C ASN A 90 -6.59 14.01 10.45
N ILE A 91 -7.03 12.79 10.11
CA ILE A 91 -8.04 12.06 10.92
C ILE A 91 -7.43 11.60 12.25
N TYR A 92 -6.10 11.56 12.35
CA TYR A 92 -5.37 11.01 13.49
C TYR A 92 -4.67 12.05 14.37
N LEU A 93 -4.95 13.35 14.21
CA LEU A 93 -4.29 14.43 14.96
C LEU A 93 -4.50 14.38 16.49
N HIS A 94 -5.39 13.51 16.99
CA HIS A 94 -5.74 13.40 18.40
C HIS A 94 -5.68 11.97 18.95
N ILE A 95 -4.97 11.06 18.27
CA ILE A 95 -4.75 9.72 18.79
C ILE A 95 -3.35 9.56 19.35
N ASP A 96 -3.23 8.63 20.29
CA ASP A 96 -1.97 8.16 20.84
C ASP A 96 -1.02 7.67 19.74
N TYR A 97 0.30 7.88 19.93
CA TYR A 97 1.31 7.60 18.90
C TYR A 97 1.36 6.12 18.53
N ASP A 98 1.34 5.21 19.51
CA ASP A 98 1.35 3.77 19.24
C ASP A 98 0.09 3.37 18.48
N LYS A 99 -1.05 3.96 18.84
CA LYS A 99 -2.30 3.75 18.12
C LYS A 99 -2.22 4.26 16.68
N PHE A 100 -1.56 5.39 16.44
CA PHE A 100 -1.34 5.92 15.09
C PHE A 100 -0.49 4.97 14.25
N CYS A 101 0.64 4.51 14.80
CA CYS A 101 1.52 3.58 14.12
C CYS A 101 0.82 2.24 13.81
N ALA A 102 0.06 1.70 14.76
CA ALA A 102 -0.74 0.48 14.56
C ALA A 102 -1.78 0.65 13.44
N LEU A 103 -2.47 1.79 13.38
CA LEU A 103 -3.43 2.08 12.31
C LEU A 103 -2.75 2.19 10.95
N ARG A 104 -1.58 2.84 10.88
CA ARG A 104 -0.81 2.92 9.63
C ARG A 104 -0.37 1.55 9.16
N ILE A 105 0.16 0.71 10.03
CA ILE A 105 0.55 -0.68 9.69
C ILE A 105 -0.63 -1.45 9.10
N LEU A 106 -1.83 -1.30 9.67
CA LEU A 106 -3.04 -1.94 9.14
C LEU A 106 -3.43 -1.39 7.76
N CYS A 107 -3.27 -0.08 7.52
CA CYS A 107 -3.48 0.51 6.19
C CYS A 107 -2.49 -0.07 5.16
N GLU A 108 -1.21 -0.20 5.52
CA GLU A 108 -0.17 -0.79 4.66
C GLU A 108 -0.48 -2.26 4.35
N PHE A 109 -0.87 -3.07 5.35
CA PHE A 109 -1.29 -4.45 5.11
C PHE A 109 -2.55 -4.54 4.25
N ARG A 110 -3.54 -3.66 4.45
CA ARG A 110 -4.70 -3.62 3.57
C ARG A 110 -4.31 -3.30 2.13
N ALA A 111 -3.42 -2.32 1.94
CA ALA A 111 -2.90 -1.93 0.64
C ALA A 111 -2.11 -3.05 -0.04
N ASP A 112 -1.31 -3.80 0.71
CA ASP A 112 -0.63 -4.99 0.19
C ASP A 112 -1.62 -6.09 -0.21
N MET A 113 -2.49 -6.49 0.71
CA MET A 113 -3.40 -7.62 0.51
C MET A 113 -4.34 -7.37 -0.66
N GLU A 114 -5.08 -6.25 -0.64
CA GLU A 114 -5.99 -5.93 -1.73
C GLU A 114 -5.24 -5.50 -3.00
N GLY A 115 -4.08 -4.85 -2.88
CA GLY A 115 -3.26 -4.43 -4.02
C GLY A 115 -2.71 -5.63 -4.80
N LEU A 116 -2.20 -6.64 -4.10
CA LEU A 116 -1.75 -7.90 -4.72
C LEU A 116 -2.89 -8.62 -5.43
N GLN A 117 -4.10 -8.62 -4.85
CA GLN A 117 -5.29 -9.18 -5.51
C GLN A 117 -5.66 -8.41 -6.79
N LEU A 118 -5.71 -7.07 -6.73
CA LEU A 118 -5.96 -6.22 -7.91
C LEU A 118 -4.92 -6.47 -9.02
N ALA A 119 -3.66 -6.62 -8.60
CA ALA A 119 -2.53 -6.92 -9.46
C ALA A 119 -2.50 -8.37 -9.94
N SER A 120 -3.34 -9.25 -9.39
CA SER A 120 -3.35 -10.69 -9.66
C SER A 120 -1.98 -11.36 -9.39
N ILE A 121 -1.28 -10.90 -8.36
CA ILE A 121 0.02 -11.42 -7.90
C ILE A 121 -0.26 -12.41 -6.77
N THR A 122 0.28 -13.63 -6.87
CA THR A 122 0.01 -14.71 -5.91
C THR A 122 1.24 -15.60 -5.67
N GLY A 123 1.21 -16.41 -4.61
CA GLY A 123 2.22 -17.45 -4.36
C GLY A 123 3.64 -16.91 -4.24
N ASN A 124 4.56 -17.44 -5.06
CA ASN A 124 5.97 -17.04 -5.03
C ASN A 124 6.20 -15.64 -5.63
N ASP A 125 5.30 -15.16 -6.50
CA ASP A 125 5.44 -13.84 -7.13
C ASP A 125 5.35 -12.72 -6.09
N ILE A 126 4.62 -12.94 -4.98
CA ILE A 126 4.54 -12.00 -3.85
C ILE A 126 5.95 -11.70 -3.33
N LYS A 127 6.71 -12.75 -2.98
CA LYS A 127 8.07 -12.59 -2.48
C LYS A 127 8.96 -11.90 -3.52
N THR A 128 8.89 -12.31 -4.78
CA THR A 128 9.69 -11.71 -5.85
C THR A 128 9.40 -10.23 -6.03
N VAL A 129 8.15 -9.82 -5.95
CA VAL A 129 7.76 -8.42 -6.11
C VAL A 129 8.26 -7.58 -4.93
N HIS A 130 8.09 -8.03 -3.69
CA HIS A 130 8.65 -7.33 -2.52
C HIS A 130 10.18 -7.27 -2.56
N ASP A 131 10.86 -8.36 -2.95
CA ASP A 131 12.32 -8.40 -3.04
C ASP A 131 12.88 -7.45 -4.12
N ILE A 132 12.11 -7.15 -5.17
CA ILE A 132 12.51 -6.17 -6.19
C ILE A 132 12.11 -4.76 -5.77
N ALA A 133 10.92 -4.59 -5.20
CA ALA A 133 10.38 -3.29 -4.81
C ALA A 133 11.16 -2.65 -3.66
N GLU A 134 11.73 -3.47 -2.76
CA GLU A 134 12.42 -3.02 -1.57
C GLU A 134 13.89 -3.47 -1.60
N ASN A 135 14.82 -2.58 -1.27
CA ASN A 135 16.23 -2.93 -1.22
C ASN A 135 16.48 -3.91 -0.05
N PRO A 136 16.88 -5.17 -0.30
CA PRO A 136 17.06 -6.16 0.75
C PRO A 136 18.21 -5.86 1.71
N LEU A 137 19.03 -4.84 1.42
CA LEU A 137 20.12 -4.34 2.26
C LEU A 137 19.68 -3.22 3.23
N GLU A 138 18.54 -2.59 3.01
CA GLU A 138 17.97 -1.53 3.86
C GLU A 138 16.97 -2.12 4.86
N ARG A 139 17.43 -3.07 5.68
CA ARG A 139 16.58 -3.71 6.68
C ARG A 139 16.57 -2.90 7.97
N ALA A 140 15.51 -2.13 8.17
CA ALA A 140 15.12 -1.74 9.51
C ALA A 140 14.63 -2.99 10.28
N ASP A 141 14.95 -3.08 11.58
CA ASP A 141 14.39 -4.13 12.42
C ASP A 141 12.88 -3.92 12.62
N LYS A 142 12.20 -4.98 13.04
CA LYS A 142 10.74 -5.01 13.22
C LYS A 142 10.22 -3.92 14.17
N ILE A 143 10.96 -3.61 15.24
CA ILE A 143 10.54 -2.58 16.20
C ILE A 143 10.63 -1.21 15.55
N THR A 144 11.76 -0.89 14.90
CA THR A 144 11.93 0.36 14.15
C THR A 144 10.85 0.54 13.08
N CYS A 145 10.51 -0.53 12.35
CA CYS A 145 9.41 -0.56 11.39
C CYS A 145 8.09 -0.17 12.08
N TYR A 146 7.75 -0.84 13.18
CA TYR A 146 6.53 -0.56 13.94
C TYR A 146 6.47 0.86 14.50
N GLU A 147 7.57 1.39 15.04
CA GLU A 147 7.67 2.77 15.53
C GLU A 147 7.43 3.80 14.42
N SER A 148 7.75 3.47 13.17
CA SER A 148 7.52 4.33 12.01
C SER A 148 6.13 4.18 11.37
N GLY A 149 5.35 3.18 11.82
CA GLY A 149 4.04 2.85 11.27
C GLY A 149 4.09 2.15 9.91
N TYR A 150 5.17 1.42 9.62
CA TYR A 150 5.33 0.60 8.41
C TYR A 150 5.68 -0.84 8.80
N PRO A 151 5.07 -1.86 8.19
CA PRO A 151 5.45 -3.25 8.44
C PRO A 151 6.79 -3.58 7.78
N GLU A 152 7.56 -4.48 8.40
CA GLU A 152 8.80 -4.98 7.80
C GLU A 152 8.49 -5.82 6.53
N ARG A 153 9.36 -5.78 5.51
CA ARG A 153 9.24 -6.58 4.29
C ARG A 153 8.89 -8.05 4.55
N SER A 154 9.59 -8.67 5.50
CA SER A 154 9.40 -10.08 5.82
C SER A 154 8.00 -10.37 6.36
N GLN A 155 7.42 -9.44 7.13
CA GLN A 155 6.05 -9.52 7.60
C GLN A 155 5.05 -9.34 6.46
N ARG A 156 5.27 -8.35 5.58
CA ARG A 156 4.44 -8.12 4.38
C ARG A 156 4.33 -9.39 3.53
N ILE A 157 5.47 -10.03 3.25
CA ILE A 157 5.53 -11.30 2.51
C ILE A 157 4.81 -12.41 3.28
N TYR A 158 5.12 -12.59 4.57
CA TYR A 158 4.54 -13.65 5.39
C TYR A 158 3.01 -13.58 5.45
N TYR A 159 2.47 -12.40 5.79
CA TYR A 159 1.03 -12.19 5.92
C TYR A 159 0.32 -12.31 4.57
N SER A 160 0.90 -11.76 3.50
CA SER A 160 0.35 -11.86 2.14
C SER A 160 0.34 -13.27 1.57
N GLN A 161 1.22 -14.15 2.04
CA GLN A 161 1.23 -15.56 1.67
C GLN A 161 0.31 -16.41 2.56
N LYS A 162 0.19 -16.06 3.85
CA LYS A 162 -0.62 -16.80 4.83
C LYS A 162 -2.12 -16.53 4.68
N TYR A 163 -2.49 -15.27 4.44
CA TYR A 163 -3.88 -14.85 4.36
C TYR A 163 -4.29 -14.68 2.90
N LYS A 164 -5.56 -14.98 2.62
CA LYS A 164 -6.13 -14.75 1.30
C LYS A 164 -6.64 -13.31 1.15
N ASP A 165 -7.31 -12.82 2.19
CA ASP A 165 -8.05 -11.56 2.20
C ASP A 165 -7.63 -10.73 3.43
N PHE A 166 -7.82 -9.41 3.37
CA PHE A 166 -7.67 -8.54 4.54
C PHE A 166 -8.92 -8.69 5.43
N ASP A 167 -8.86 -9.65 6.37
CA ASP A 167 -9.97 -10.00 7.26
C ASP A 167 -9.65 -9.75 8.75
N VAL A 168 -10.61 -10.06 9.62
CA VAL A 168 -10.46 -9.88 11.07
C VAL A 168 -9.35 -10.75 11.68
N ASN A 169 -9.02 -11.89 11.06
CA ASN A 169 -7.99 -12.78 11.57
C ASN A 169 -6.61 -12.21 11.29
N LEU A 170 -6.36 -11.71 10.07
CA LEU A 170 -5.14 -10.97 9.75
C LEU A 170 -5.00 -9.74 10.65
N PHE A 171 -6.10 -8.99 10.79
CA PHE A 171 -6.14 -7.79 11.63
C PHE A 171 -5.71 -8.09 13.07
N ASP A 172 -6.21 -9.17 13.64
CA ASP A 172 -5.88 -9.58 15.00
C ASP A 172 -4.44 -10.06 15.13
N ASP A 173 -3.98 -10.94 14.23
CA ASP A 173 -2.59 -11.43 14.25
C ASP A 173 -1.59 -10.27 14.18
N VAL A 174 -1.78 -9.32 13.25
CA VAL A 174 -0.91 -8.14 13.10
C VAL A 174 -0.89 -7.29 14.37
N LEU A 175 -2.05 -7.02 14.97
CA LEU A 175 -2.11 -6.17 16.15
C LEU A 175 -1.63 -6.87 17.43
N PHE A 176 -1.80 -8.19 17.54
CA PHE A 176 -1.21 -8.96 18.63
C PHE A 176 0.32 -8.93 18.53
N ASP A 177 0.86 -9.12 17.33
CA ASP A 177 2.29 -9.01 17.04
C ASP A 177 2.82 -7.61 17.40
N PHE A 178 2.13 -6.55 16.97
CA PHE A 178 2.43 -5.16 17.35
C PHE A 178 2.42 -4.96 18.87
N CYS A 179 1.37 -5.40 19.55
CA CYS A 179 1.26 -5.24 21.01
C CYS A 179 2.38 -5.94 21.76
N PHE A 180 2.82 -7.10 21.26
CA PHE A 180 3.91 -7.88 21.84
C PHE A 180 5.25 -7.17 21.69
N GLU A 181 5.61 -6.76 20.47
CA GLU A 181 6.88 -6.08 20.19
C GLU A 181 6.98 -4.72 20.87
N MET A 182 5.89 -3.93 20.82
CA MET A 182 5.82 -2.60 21.43
C MET A 182 5.54 -2.63 22.94
N LYS A 183 5.41 -3.83 23.54
CA LYS A 183 5.17 -4.04 24.98
C LYS A 183 3.96 -3.25 25.52
N ILE A 184 2.87 -3.24 24.77
CA ILE A 184 1.64 -2.52 25.13
C ILE A 184 1.05 -3.13 26.42
N GLY A 185 0.97 -2.34 27.49
CA GLY A 185 0.61 -2.85 28.81
C GLY A 185 -0.84 -3.35 28.97
N LYS A 186 -1.78 -2.89 28.13
CA LYS A 186 -3.18 -3.35 28.11
C LYS A 186 -3.61 -3.76 26.69
N PRO A 187 -3.10 -4.88 26.14
CA PRO A 187 -3.31 -5.26 24.74
C PRO A 187 -4.79 -5.31 24.35
N SER A 188 -5.65 -5.90 25.18
CA SER A 188 -7.08 -6.04 24.89
C SER A 188 -7.83 -4.70 24.77
N VAL A 189 -7.43 -3.69 25.56
CA VAL A 189 -7.98 -2.33 25.49
C VAL A 189 -7.47 -1.62 24.24
N PHE A 190 -6.17 -1.77 23.96
CA PHE A 190 -5.52 -1.20 22.78
C PHE A 190 -6.14 -1.74 21.48
N LEU A 191 -6.22 -3.07 21.34
CA LEU A 191 -6.84 -3.77 20.22
C LEU A 191 -8.25 -3.24 19.94
N ARG A 192 -9.11 -3.15 20.97
CA ARG A 192 -10.48 -2.63 20.83
C ARG A 192 -10.49 -1.17 20.37
N SER A 193 -9.55 -0.36 20.89
CA SER A 193 -9.42 1.05 20.53
C SER A 193 -8.98 1.23 19.08
N VAL A 194 -8.02 0.43 18.59
CA VAL A 194 -7.56 0.42 17.20
C VAL A 194 -8.69 -0.05 16.28
N LYS A 195 -9.34 -1.18 16.58
CA LYS A 195 -10.49 -1.72 15.81
C LYS A 195 -11.60 -0.70 15.62
N ARG A 196 -11.92 0.08 16.66
CA ARG A 196 -12.96 1.12 16.59
C ARG A 196 -12.55 2.30 15.71
N SER A 197 -11.26 2.55 15.56
CA SER A 197 -10.72 3.68 14.78
C SER A 197 -10.42 3.33 13.34
N PHE A 198 -10.10 2.08 13.03
CA PHE A 198 -9.88 1.61 11.67
C PHE A 198 -11.20 1.62 10.89
N ARG A 199 -11.18 2.19 9.68
CA ARG A 199 -12.34 2.35 8.80
C ARG A 199 -12.09 1.70 7.46
#